data_AF-A0A836VXS7-F1
#
_entry.id   AF-A0A836VXS7-F1
#
_cell.length_a   1.000
_cell.length_b   1.000
_cell.length_c   1.000
_cell.angle_alpha   90.00
_cell.angle_beta   90.00
_cell.angle_gamma   90.00
#
_symmetry.space_group_name_H-M   'P 1'
#
loop_
_entity.id
_entity.type
_entity.pdbx_description
1 polymer ?
#
loop_
_entity_poly.entity_id
_entity_poly.type
_entity_poly.pdbx_seq_one_letter_code
_entity_poly.pdbx_strand_id
1 'polypeptide(L)'
;MSSGLERYSRQILFSEIGEEGQKRLLVGRVLLCGCGALGSVIAETLTRAGVGFLRIVDRDFVELSNLQRQVLFDEHDVDNHLPKAVAAAEKLRRINGDVTLEPIVVDVDHTNILDMCDDIDLIMDGTDNFEVRFLIN
;
A
#
# COMPACT_ATOMS: atom_id res chain seq x y z
N MET A 1 22.76 -5.98 15.43
CA MET A 1 21.36 -6.13 14.97
C MET A 1 21.33 -7.32 14.02
N SER A 2 20.27 -8.14 14.01
CA SER A 2 20.14 -9.15 12.94
C SER A 2 20.13 -8.42 11.59
N SER A 3 20.69 -9.03 10.54
CA SER A 3 20.85 -8.38 9.23
C SER A 3 19.53 -7.86 8.64
N GLY A 4 18.40 -8.47 9.01
CA GLY A 4 17.06 -8.07 8.55
C GLY A 4 16.51 -6.78 9.18
N LEU A 5 17.07 -6.28 10.28
CA LEU A 5 16.56 -5.09 10.98
C LEU A 5 17.37 -3.82 10.74
N GLU A 6 18.51 -3.90 10.05
CA GLU A 6 19.40 -2.76 9.82
C GLU A 6 18.69 -1.60 9.09
N ARG A 7 17.85 -1.91 8.09
CA ARG A 7 17.00 -0.97 7.35
C ARG A 7 16.14 -0.11 8.29
N TYR A 8 15.67 -0.69 9.39
CA TYR A 8 14.74 -0.07 10.33
C TYR A 8 15.41 0.50 11.57
N SER A 9 16.75 0.52 11.62
CA SER A 9 17.51 0.98 12.79
C SER A 9 17.05 2.34 13.33
N ARG A 10 16.67 3.29 12.45
CA ARG A 10 16.16 4.62 12.86
C ARG A 10 14.75 4.59 13.42
N GLN A 11 13.89 3.70 12.94
CA GLN A 11 12.52 3.52 13.45
C GLN A 11 12.55 2.82 14.81
N ILE A 12 13.42 1.82 14.96
CA ILE A 12 13.62 1.05 16.21
C ILE A 12 14.15 1.93 17.36
N LEU A 13 14.88 3.02 17.07
CA LEU A 13 15.35 3.95 18.10
C LEU A 13 14.21 4.71 18.80
N PHE A 14 13.04 4.83 18.17
CA PHE A 14 11.86 5.39 18.80
C PHE A 14 11.22 4.34 19.70
N SER A 15 11.21 4.58 21.00
CA SER A 15 10.85 3.60 22.05
C SER A 15 9.45 3.01 21.89
N GLU A 16 8.52 3.78 21.34
CA GLU A 16 7.13 3.41 21.14
C GLU A 16 6.96 2.41 19.98
N ILE A 17 7.95 2.32 19.09
CA ILE A 17 8.08 1.23 18.11
C ILE A 17 9.00 0.16 18.69
N GLY A 18 10.27 0.50 18.93
CA GLY A 18 11.29 -0.44 19.41
C GLY A 18 11.50 -1.64 18.46
N GLU A 19 12.29 -2.61 18.90
CA GLU A 19 12.53 -3.82 18.12
C GLU A 19 11.25 -4.66 17.98
N GLU A 20 10.43 -4.72 19.03
CA GLU A 20 9.21 -5.52 19.07
C GLU A 20 8.11 -4.96 18.16
N GLY A 21 7.91 -3.63 18.16
CA GLY A 21 6.98 -3.00 17.23
C GLY A 21 7.42 -3.19 15.77
N GLN A 22 8.73 -3.13 15.49
CA GLN A 22 9.22 -3.44 14.15
C GLN A 22 8.95 -4.89 13.75
N LYS A 23 9.14 -5.86 14.65
CA LYS A 23 8.79 -7.28 14.39
C LYS A 23 7.30 -7.45 14.09
N ARG A 24 6.43 -6.71 14.78
CA ARG A 24 4.99 -6.70 14.51
C ARG A 24 4.67 -6.10 13.14
N LEU A 25 5.33 -5.02 12.74
CA LEU A 25 5.18 -4.46 11.39
C LEU A 25 5.58 -5.50 10.32
N LEU A 26 6.71 -6.17 10.50
CA LEU A 26 7.24 -7.16 9.54
C LEU A 26 6.33 -8.37 9.31
N VAL A 27 5.41 -8.67 10.22
CA VAL A 27 4.40 -9.73 10.04
C VAL A 27 3.00 -9.19 9.74
N GLY A 28 2.81 -7.87 9.85
CA GLY A 28 1.53 -7.22 9.63
C GLY A 28 1.09 -7.29 8.16
N ARG A 29 -0.21 -7.44 7.98
CA ARG A 29 -0.87 -7.60 6.69
C ARG A 29 -1.91 -6.51 6.51
N VAL A 30 -1.73 -5.65 5.51
CA VAL A 30 -2.60 -4.48 5.29
C VAL A 30 -3.31 -4.58 3.95
N LEU A 31 -4.61 -4.28 3.96
CA LEU A 31 -5.40 -4.00 2.76
C LEU A 31 -5.49 -2.48 2.58
N LEU A 32 -5.09 -2.00 1.41
CA LEU A 32 -5.30 -0.62 0.98
C LEU A 32 -6.35 -0.58 -0.12
N CYS A 33 -7.49 0.05 0.17
CA CYS A 33 -8.55 0.31 -0.80
C CYS A 33 -8.34 1.70 -1.41
N GLY A 34 -8.04 1.76 -2.71
CA GLY A 34 -7.71 2.98 -3.45
C GLY A 34 -6.23 3.34 -3.36
N CYS A 35 -5.61 3.57 -4.52
CA CYS A 35 -4.22 3.97 -4.70
C CYS A 35 -4.11 5.29 -5.48
N GLY A 36 -5.03 6.23 -5.18
CA GLY A 36 -4.97 7.62 -5.64
C GLY A 36 -4.02 8.48 -4.80
N ALA A 37 -4.31 9.77 -4.67
CA ALA A 37 -3.40 10.73 -4.03
C ALA A 37 -3.13 10.40 -2.54
N LEU A 38 -4.15 10.00 -1.80
CA LEU A 38 -4.01 9.58 -0.40
C LEU A 38 -3.41 8.18 -0.30
N GLY A 39 -4.00 7.23 -1.03
CA GLY A 39 -3.60 5.83 -1.00
C GLY A 39 -2.13 5.61 -1.37
N SER A 40 -1.61 6.33 -2.37
CA SER A 40 -0.21 6.19 -2.77
C SER A 40 0.77 6.59 -1.67
N VAL A 41 0.46 7.63 -0.89
CA VAL A 41 1.29 8.09 0.24
C VAL A 41 1.22 7.09 1.40
N ILE A 42 0.03 6.52 1.65
CA ILE A 42 -0.14 5.45 2.65
C ILE A 42 0.69 4.23 2.27
N ALA A 43 0.56 3.76 1.02
CA ALA A 43 1.26 2.59 0.50
C ALA A 43 2.78 2.75 0.60
N GLU A 44 3.29 3.92 0.22
CA GLU A 44 4.71 4.23 0.31
C GLU A 44 5.18 4.25 1.76
N THR A 45 4.43 4.88 2.65
CA THR A 45 4.77 4.96 4.08
C THR A 45 4.82 3.58 4.73
N LEU A 46 3.80 2.74 4.49
CA LEU A 46 3.74 1.36 5.01
C LEU A 46 4.89 0.50 4.48
N THR A 47 5.19 0.62 3.18
CA THR A 47 6.30 -0.10 2.54
C THR A 47 7.65 0.29 3.15
N ARG A 48 7.87 1.59 3.37
CA ARG A 48 9.09 2.11 4.02
C ARG A 48 9.17 1.76 5.50
N ALA A 49 8.02 1.66 6.18
CA ALA A 49 7.92 1.20 7.57
C ALA A 49 8.19 -0.30 7.71
N GLY A 50 8.12 -1.07 6.62
CA GLY A 50 8.37 -2.50 6.63
C GLY A 50 7.18 -3.31 7.10
N VAL A 51 5.97 -2.94 6.67
CA VAL A 51 4.84 -3.86 6.75
C VAL A 51 5.18 -5.16 6.02
N GLY A 52 4.84 -6.32 6.57
CA GLY A 52 5.17 -7.61 5.95
C GLY A 52 4.47 -7.84 4.62
N PHE A 53 3.20 -7.42 4.55
CA PHE A 53 2.33 -7.63 3.41
C PHE A 53 1.43 -6.43 3.17
N LEU A 54 1.32 -6.02 1.91
CA LEU A 54 0.43 -4.94 1.48
C LEU A 54 -0.33 -5.37 0.21
N ARG A 55 -1.65 -5.56 0.36
CA ARG A 55 -2.60 -5.73 -0.73
C ARG A 55 -3.11 -4.36 -1.17
N ILE A 56 -2.95 -4.02 -2.44
CA ILE A 56 -3.31 -2.71 -3.00
C ILE A 56 -4.43 -2.95 -4.00
N VAL A 57 -5.61 -2.38 -3.74
CA VAL A 57 -6.78 -2.54 -4.60
C VAL A 57 -7.13 -1.21 -5.24
N ASP A 58 -7.06 -1.13 -6.56
CA ASP A 58 -7.50 0.03 -7.33
C ASP A 58 -7.81 -0.40 -8.77
N ARG A 59 -8.97 0.00 -9.29
CA ARG A 59 -9.41 -0.34 -10.66
C ARG A 59 -8.89 0.59 -11.74
N ASP A 60 -8.45 1.78 -11.37
CA ASP A 60 -8.14 2.83 -12.32
C ASP A 60 -6.73 2.63 -12.91
N PHE A 61 -6.50 3.34 -14.02
CA PHE A 61 -5.21 3.46 -14.67
C PHE A 61 -4.53 4.77 -14.28
N VAL A 62 -3.20 4.82 -14.42
CA VAL A 62 -2.47 6.08 -14.24
C VAL A 62 -2.77 7.03 -15.39
N GLU A 63 -3.12 8.28 -15.07
CA GLU A 63 -3.42 9.32 -16.05
C GLU A 63 -2.54 10.56 -15.84
N LEU A 64 -2.19 11.24 -16.94
CA LEU A 64 -1.39 12.47 -16.89
C LEU A 64 -2.03 13.55 -15.98
N SER A 65 -3.36 13.66 -16.00
CA SER A 65 -4.14 14.60 -15.20
C SER A 65 -4.02 14.37 -13.68
N ASN A 66 -3.59 13.16 -13.30
CA ASN A 66 -3.51 12.71 -11.91
C ASN A 66 -2.11 12.95 -11.31
N LEU A 67 -1.07 13.08 -12.14
CA LEU A 67 0.33 13.19 -11.69
C LEU A 67 0.61 14.41 -10.80
N GLN A 68 -0.15 15.50 -10.94
CA GLN A 68 0.02 16.71 -10.10
C GLN A 68 -0.20 16.45 -8.59
N ARG A 69 -0.90 15.37 -8.23
CA ARG A 69 -1.22 15.02 -6.84
C ARG A 69 -0.91 13.57 -6.44
N GLN A 70 -0.70 12.68 -7.41
CA GLN A 70 -0.37 11.27 -7.15
C GLN A 70 1.13 11.05 -7.32
N VAL A 71 1.89 11.47 -6.30
CA VAL A 71 3.36 11.60 -6.36
C VAL A 71 4.13 10.29 -6.54
N LEU A 72 3.47 9.14 -6.34
CA LEU A 72 4.09 7.84 -6.58
C LEU A 72 4.26 7.57 -8.08
N PHE A 73 3.35 8.04 -8.93
CA PHE A 73 3.35 7.74 -10.36
C PHE A 73 4.13 8.76 -11.18
N ASP A 74 4.52 8.37 -12.40
CA ASP A 74 5.24 9.22 -13.35
C ASP A 74 4.72 9.02 -14.79
N GLU A 75 5.25 9.79 -15.74
CA GLU A 75 4.82 9.75 -17.14
C GLU A 75 5.10 8.38 -17.80
N HIS A 76 6.07 7.61 -17.31
CA HIS A 76 6.33 6.27 -17.83
C HIS A 76 5.17 5.32 -17.52
N ASP A 77 4.55 5.43 -16.35
CA ASP A 77 3.36 4.63 -16.02
C ASP A 77 2.17 5.00 -16.91
N VAL A 78 2.05 6.28 -17.28
CA VAL A 78 1.01 6.79 -18.19
C VAL A 78 1.23 6.24 -19.60
N ASP A 79 2.45 6.36 -20.13
CA ASP A 79 2.79 5.90 -21.48
C ASP A 79 2.52 4.41 -21.66
N ASN A 80 2.80 3.61 -20.62
CA ASN A 80 2.55 2.17 -20.61
C ASN A 80 1.11 1.78 -20.24
N HIS A 81 0.23 2.75 -19.96
CA HIS A 81 -1.16 2.51 -19.57
C HIS A 81 -1.26 1.52 -18.40
N LEU A 82 -0.47 1.74 -17.34
CA LEU A 82 -0.45 0.83 -16.21
C LEU A 82 -1.66 1.03 -15.29
N PRO A 83 -2.28 -0.05 -14.80
CA PRO A 83 -3.20 0.04 -13.67
C PRO A 83 -2.50 0.61 -12.44
N LYS A 84 -3.17 1.48 -11.67
CA LYS A 84 -2.59 2.14 -10.49
C LYS A 84 -2.04 1.14 -9.48
N ALA A 85 -2.80 0.09 -9.16
CA ALA A 85 -2.37 -0.94 -8.22
C ALA A 85 -1.07 -1.62 -8.67
N VAL A 86 -0.94 -1.93 -9.96
CA VAL A 86 0.25 -2.57 -10.56
C VAL A 86 1.44 -1.62 -10.54
N ALA A 87 1.27 -0.39 -11.05
CA ALA A 87 2.32 0.64 -11.06
C ALA A 87 2.84 0.93 -9.64
N ALA A 88 1.92 1.01 -8.66
CA ALA A 88 2.28 1.21 -7.26
C ALA A 88 3.13 0.04 -6.75
N ALA A 89 2.67 -1.20 -6.91
CA ALA A 89 3.42 -2.37 -6.48
C ALA A 89 4.83 -2.44 -7.10
N GLU A 90 4.96 -2.14 -8.40
CA GLU A 90 6.27 -2.12 -9.07
C GLU A 90 7.22 -1.08 -8.48
N LYS A 91 6.74 0.11 -8.17
CA LYS A 91 7.54 1.18 -7.55
C LYS A 91 7.91 0.86 -6.11
N LEU A 92 6.94 0.37 -5.34
CA LEU A 92 7.13 0.03 -3.94
C LEU A 92 8.13 -1.11 -3.77
N ARG A 93 8.16 -2.11 -4.68
CA ARG A 93 9.20 -3.15 -4.70
C ARG A 93 10.62 -2.58 -4.85
N ARG A 94 10.78 -1.48 -5.60
CA ARG A 94 12.07 -0.79 -5.76
C ARG A 94 12.47 -0.02 -4.49
N ILE A 95 11.50 0.39 -3.68
CA ILE A 95 11.74 1.08 -2.40
C ILE A 95 12.13 0.07 -1.30
N ASN A 96 11.36 -1.00 -1.18
CA ASN A 96 11.61 -2.05 -0.20
C ASN A 96 11.17 -3.42 -0.74
N GLY A 97 12.14 -4.20 -1.22
CA GLY A 97 11.91 -5.54 -1.77
C GLY A 97 11.57 -6.62 -0.72
N ASP A 98 11.69 -6.29 0.57
CA ASP A 98 11.36 -7.22 1.66
C ASP A 98 9.84 -7.29 1.92
N VAL A 99 9.07 -6.34 1.40
CA VAL A 99 7.60 -6.26 1.55
C VAL A 99 6.91 -7.08 0.47
N THR A 100 5.99 -7.96 0.88
CA THR A 100 5.15 -8.69 -0.08
C THR A 100 4.04 -7.77 -0.58
N LEU A 101 4.03 -7.49 -1.89
CA LEU A 101 3.09 -6.58 -2.53
C LEU A 101 2.15 -7.33 -3.46
N GLU A 102 0.84 -7.25 -3.18
CA GLU A 102 -0.23 -7.90 -3.93
C GLU A 102 -1.14 -6.84 -4.58
N PRO A 103 -0.89 -6.47 -5.85
CA PRO A 103 -1.77 -5.56 -6.58
C PRO A 103 -3.01 -6.31 -7.09
N ILE A 104 -4.19 -5.73 -6.87
CA ILE A 104 -5.47 -6.24 -7.38
C ILE A 104 -6.17 -5.12 -8.15
N VAL A 105 -6.47 -5.37 -9.43
CA VAL A 105 -7.10 -4.39 -10.33
C VAL A 105 -8.59 -4.69 -10.46
N VAL A 106 -9.36 -4.23 -9.48
CA VAL A 106 -10.82 -4.42 -9.43
C VAL A 106 -11.49 -3.25 -8.72
N ASP A 107 -12.77 -3.05 -8.99
CA ASP A 107 -13.60 -2.16 -8.19
C ASP A 107 -13.92 -2.84 -6.86
N VAL A 108 -13.83 -2.12 -5.75
CA VAL A 108 -14.21 -2.67 -4.44
C VAL A 108 -15.71 -2.55 -4.29
N ASP A 109 -16.39 -3.67 -4.06
CA ASP A 109 -17.82 -3.70 -3.86
C ASP A 109 -18.23 -4.77 -2.82
N HIS A 110 -19.53 -4.79 -2.51
CA HIS A 110 -20.11 -5.69 -1.52
C HIS A 110 -19.98 -7.18 -1.86
N THR A 111 -19.68 -7.53 -3.10
CA THR A 111 -19.52 -8.91 -3.55
C THR A 111 -18.10 -9.44 -3.35
N ASN A 112 -17.10 -8.56 -3.23
CA ASN A 112 -15.70 -8.94 -3.20
C ASN A 112 -14.92 -8.47 -1.95
N ILE A 113 -15.43 -7.50 -1.18
CA ILE A 113 -14.70 -6.92 -0.06
C ILE A 113 -14.35 -7.95 1.03
N LEU A 114 -15.23 -8.92 1.29
CA LEU A 114 -14.97 -9.93 2.33
C LEU A 114 -13.78 -10.80 1.97
N ASP A 115 -13.72 -11.28 0.72
CA ASP A 115 -12.60 -12.06 0.21
C ASP A 115 -11.29 -11.24 0.23
N MET A 116 -11.37 -9.92 -0.01
CA MET A 116 -10.21 -9.03 0.09
C MET A 116 -9.73 -8.80 1.53
N CYS A 117 -10.59 -8.99 2.52
CA CYS A 117 -10.27 -8.86 3.93
C CYS A 117 -9.68 -10.16 4.51
N ASP A 118 -9.71 -11.26 3.77
CA ASP A 118 -9.13 -12.53 4.22
C ASP A 118 -7.63 -12.38 4.47
N ASP A 119 -7.21 -12.86 5.64
CA ASP A 119 -5.85 -12.76 6.18
C ASP A 119 -5.30 -11.32 6.25
N ILE A 120 -6.14 -10.33 6.58
CA ILE A 120 -5.73 -8.93 6.75
C ILE A 120 -5.88 -8.49 8.22
N ASP A 121 -4.87 -7.81 8.75
CA ASP A 121 -4.88 -7.26 10.12
C ASP A 121 -5.46 -5.84 10.19
N LEU A 122 -5.32 -5.07 9.11
CA LEU A 122 -5.69 -3.66 9.04
C LEU A 122 -6.17 -3.26 7.65
N ILE A 123 -7.28 -2.55 7.59
CA ILE A 123 -7.81 -1.94 6.35
C ILE A 123 -7.51 -0.44 6.37
N MET A 124 -6.98 0.06 5.26
CA MET A 124 -6.70 1.46 5.01
C MET A 124 -7.61 1.98 3.90
N ASP A 125 -8.44 2.98 4.21
CA ASP A 125 -9.25 3.70 3.21
C ASP A 125 -8.40 4.80 2.56
N GLY A 126 -7.95 4.55 1.33
CA GLY A 126 -7.32 5.51 0.43
C GLY A 126 -8.27 6.06 -0.64
N THR A 127 -9.57 5.75 -0.55
CA THR A 127 -10.58 6.13 -1.54
C THR A 127 -11.15 7.52 -1.29
N ASP A 128 -11.66 8.14 -2.36
CA ASP A 128 -12.51 9.33 -2.31
C ASP A 128 -14.00 8.99 -2.53
N ASN A 129 -14.37 7.71 -2.39
CA ASN A 129 -15.72 7.21 -2.64
C ASN A 129 -16.44 6.91 -1.32
N PHE A 130 -17.58 7.58 -1.10
CA PHE A 130 -18.42 7.35 0.07
C PHE A 130 -18.96 5.92 0.17
N GLU A 131 -19.36 5.30 -0.94
CA GLU A 131 -19.93 3.94 -0.94
C GLU A 131 -18.91 2.92 -0.45
N VAL A 132 -17.68 2.99 -0.96
CA VAL A 132 -16.57 2.13 -0.52
C VAL A 132 -16.25 2.38 0.96
N ARG A 133 -16.25 3.66 1.39
CA ARG A 133 -16.07 4.00 2.80
C ARG A 133 -17.18 3.41 3.69
N PHE A 134 -18.43 3.45 3.27
CA PHE A 134 -19.53 2.84 4.01
C PHE A 134 -19.41 1.32 4.07
N LEU A 135 -18.88 0.69 3.02
CA LEU A 135 -18.68 -0.74 2.95
C LEU A 135 -17.56 -1.25 3.88
N ILE A 136 -16.51 -0.44 4.07
CA ILE A 136 -15.34 -0.79 4.90
C ILE A 136 -15.60 -0.58 6.42
N ASN A 137 -16.58 0.25 6.80
CA ASN A 137 -16.92 0.54 8.21
C ASN A 137 -17.95 -0.45 8.78
#